data_AF-A0AAD3S1G9-F1
#
_entry.id   AF-A0AAD3S1G9-F1
#
_cell.length_a   1.000
_cell.length_b   1.000
_cell.length_c   1.000
_cell.angle_alpha   90.00
_cell.angle_beta   90.00
_cell.angle_gamma   90.00
#
_symmetry.space_group_name_H-M   'P 1'
#
loop_
_entity.id
_entity.type
_entity.pdbx_description
1 polymer ?
#
loop_
_entity_poly.entity_id
_entity_poly.type
_entity_poly.pdbx_seq_one_letter_code
_entity_poly.pdbx_strand_id
1 'polypeptide(L)'
;MAYVQQTVKDGRGNRHRSPKEIEVKPELTTQMVKQVYETVEQCLWTNYFGNKQVTRTLLPLLQQSNSARIVNISSTYGQLKYISNEKAFQKLGDVDGLTEDTVDEVVNEFLEDAKKNQIESKG
;
A
#
# COMPACT_ATOMS: atom_id res chain seq x y z
N MET A 1 -19.42 -5.95 5.85
CA MET A 1 -20.74 -5.37 6.16
C MET A 1 -20.67 -4.69 7.51
N ALA A 2 -20.85 -3.36 7.56
CA ALA A 2 -20.87 -2.61 8.82
C ALA A 2 -22.32 -2.31 9.22
N TYR A 3 -22.68 -2.60 10.46
CA TYR A 3 -24.01 -2.32 11.02
C TYR A 3 -23.87 -1.24 12.09
N VAL A 4 -24.81 -0.30 12.11
CA VAL A 4 -24.98 0.64 13.24
C VAL A 4 -26.31 0.36 13.91
N GLN A 5 -26.34 0.42 15.24
CA GLN A 5 -27.58 0.33 15.99
C GLN A 5 -28.27 1.70 15.98
N GLN A 6 -29.48 1.76 15.43
CA GLN A 6 -30.34 2.93 15.55
C GLN A 6 -31.54 2.60 16.44
N THR A 7 -31.92 3.53 17.32
CA THR A 7 -33.15 3.44 18.09
C THR A 7 -34.34 3.81 17.23
N VAL A 8 -35.26 2.88 17.03
CA VAL A 8 -36.55 3.07 16.35
C VAL A 8 -37.69 2.88 17.35
N LYS A 9 -38.80 3.57 17.13
CA LYS A 9 -40.02 3.39 17.94
C LYS A 9 -40.90 2.33 17.28
N ASP A 10 -41.43 1.40 18.06
CA ASP A 10 -42.48 0.48 17.59
C ASP A 10 -43.84 1.19 17.50
N GLY A 11 -44.85 0.51 16.95
CA GLY A 11 -46.23 1.02 16.87
C GLY A 11 -46.91 1.30 18.22
N ARG A 12 -46.25 0.93 19.33
CA ARG A 12 -46.66 1.21 20.72
C ARG A 12 -45.82 2.32 21.37
N GLY A 13 -44.90 2.94 20.61
CA GLY A 13 -44.03 4.03 21.07
C GLY A 13 -42.78 3.60 21.83
N ASN A 14 -42.54 2.29 22.00
CA ASN A 14 -41.36 1.77 22.69
C ASN A 14 -40.12 1.85 21.81
N ARG A 15 -39.00 2.31 22.39
CA ARG A 15 -37.72 2.39 21.69
C ARG A 15 -37.02 1.03 21.72
N HIS A 16 -36.73 0.49 20.55
CA HIS A 16 -35.89 -0.69 20.38
C HIS A 16 -34.71 -0.35 19.45
N ARG A 17 -33.58 -1.05 19.61
CA ARG A 17 -32.43 -0.90 18.72
C ARG A 17 -32.56 -1.89 17.58
N SER A 18 -32.74 -1.40 16.36
CA SER A 18 -32.66 -2.27 15.17
C SER A 18 -31.29 -2.11 14.50
N PRO A 19 -30.70 -3.19 13.98
CA PRO A 19 -29.61 -3.08 13.02
C PRO A 19 -30.11 -2.29 11.82
N LYS A 20 -29.42 -1.21 11.44
CA LYS A 20 -29.55 -0.65 10.10
C LYS A 20 -28.34 -1.07 9.29
N GLU A 21 -28.63 -1.61 8.12
CA GLU A 21 -27.64 -1.82 7.08
C GLU A 21 -27.19 -0.43 6.60
N ILE A 22 -25.88 -0.19 6.61
CA ILE A 22 -25.31 1.02 6.02
C ILE A 22 -25.24 0.77 4.53
N GLU A 23 -26.13 1.40 3.77
CA GLU A 23 -25.96 1.51 2.33
C GLU A 23 -24.80 2.46 2.05
N VAL A 24 -23.62 1.90 1.80
CA VAL A 24 -22.47 2.69 1.35
C VAL A 24 -22.74 3.09 -0.09
N LYS A 25 -22.84 4.40 -0.35
CA LYS A 25 -23.09 4.87 -1.71
C LYS A 25 -21.94 4.44 -2.64
N PRO A 26 -22.22 3.98 -3.86
CA PRO A 26 -21.20 3.55 -4.81
C PRO A 26 -20.16 4.65 -5.11
N GLU A 27 -20.59 5.90 -5.18
CA GLU A 27 -19.75 7.08 -5.42
C GLU A 27 -18.67 7.26 -4.34
N LEU A 28 -19.05 7.08 -3.06
CA LEU A 28 -18.15 7.16 -1.92
C LEU A 28 -17.09 6.06 -1.97
N THR A 29 -17.48 4.85 -2.37
CA THR A 29 -16.55 3.71 -2.51
C THR A 29 -15.54 3.97 -3.63
N THR A 30 -16.00 4.41 -4.80
CA THR A 30 -15.13 4.75 -5.93
C THR A 30 -14.13 5.86 -5.59
N GLN A 31 -14.58 6.89 -4.86
CA GLN A 31 -13.72 7.98 -4.44
C GLN A 31 -12.64 7.52 -3.43
N MET A 32 -13.00 6.64 -2.49
CA MET A 32 -12.03 6.05 -1.55
C MET A 32 -10.98 5.22 -2.27
N VAL A 33 -11.37 4.35 -3.21
CA VAL A 33 -10.43 3.54 -4.00
C VAL A 33 -9.47 4.43 -4.78
N LYS A 34 -9.98 5.50 -5.42
CA LYS A 34 -9.15 6.47 -6.13
C LYS A 34 -8.13 7.12 -5.20
N GLN A 35 -8.55 7.57 -4.02
CA GLN A 35 -7.67 8.20 -3.04
C GLN A 35 -6.58 7.23 -2.53
N VAL A 36 -6.93 5.97 -2.28
CA VAL A 36 -5.98 4.92 -1.88
C VAL A 36 -4.94 4.71 -2.98
N TYR A 37 -5.37 4.54 -4.23
CA TYR A 37 -4.46 4.39 -5.37
C TYR A 37 -3.50 5.59 -5.50
N GLU A 38 -4.01 6.83 -5.49
CA GLU A 38 -3.19 8.03 -5.59
C GLU A 38 -2.17 8.15 -4.44
N THR A 39 -2.57 7.76 -3.22
CA THR A 39 -1.68 7.75 -2.06
C THR A 39 -0.58 6.71 -2.20
N VAL A 40 -0.92 5.50 -2.67
CA VAL A 40 0.05 4.41 -2.91
C VAL A 40 1.02 4.79 -4.03
N GLU A 41 0.50 5.31 -5.14
CA GLU A 41 1.30 5.76 -6.29
C GLU A 41 2.32 6.83 -5.88
N GLN A 42 1.88 7.86 -5.14
CA GLN A 42 2.79 8.90 -4.64
C GLN A 42 3.83 8.34 -3.67
N CYS A 43 3.43 7.46 -2.75
CA CYS A 43 4.33 6.83 -1.80
C CYS A 43 5.45 6.04 -2.50
N LEU A 44 5.09 5.19 -3.47
CA LEU A 44 6.05 4.39 -4.23
C LEU A 44 6.92 5.26 -5.13
N TRP A 45 6.34 6.29 -5.75
CA TRP A 45 7.07 7.23 -6.57
C TRP A 45 8.17 7.94 -5.78
N THR A 46 7.87 8.43 -4.58
CA THR A 46 8.87 9.11 -3.74
C THR A 46 9.87 8.13 -3.12
N ASN A 47 9.39 7.07 -2.46
CA ASN A 47 10.21 6.24 -1.58
C ASN A 47 11.04 5.19 -2.33
N TYR A 48 10.57 4.76 -3.50
CA TYR A 48 11.24 3.73 -4.29
C TYR A 48 11.79 4.31 -5.60
N PHE A 49 10.93 4.72 -6.52
CA PHE A 49 11.36 5.17 -7.85
C PHE A 49 12.23 6.43 -7.81
N GLY A 50 11.87 7.41 -6.97
CA GLY A 50 12.60 8.66 -6.79
C GLY A 50 13.99 8.42 -6.21
N ASN A 51 14.09 7.65 -5.12
CA ASN A 51 15.37 7.27 -4.52
C ASN A 51 16.27 6.52 -5.50
N LYS A 52 15.70 5.58 -6.26
CA LYS A 52 16.38 4.84 -7.33
C LYS A 52 16.90 5.78 -8.42
N GLN A 53 16.09 6.72 -8.89
CA GLN A 53 16.48 7.69 -9.93
C GLN A 53 17.58 8.65 -9.45
N VAL A 54 17.45 9.19 -8.24
CA VAL A 54 18.47 10.07 -7.64
C VAL A 54 19.79 9.31 -7.51
N THR A 55 19.75 8.09 -6.98
CA THR A 55 20.93 7.24 -6.83
C THR A 55 21.61 7.01 -8.17
N ARG A 56 20.87 6.59 -9.19
CA ARG A 56 21.40 6.36 -10.55
C ARG A 56 22.01 7.61 -11.16
N THR A 57 21.33 8.75 -11.02
CA THR A 57 21.77 10.03 -11.59
C THR A 57 23.07 10.51 -10.96
N LEU A 58 23.22 10.33 -9.65
CA LEU A 58 24.41 10.75 -8.91
C LEU A 58 25.53 9.71 -8.90
N LEU A 59 25.25 8.46 -9.29
CA LEU A 59 26.21 7.36 -9.25
C LEU A 59 27.54 7.67 -9.97
N PRO A 60 27.55 8.26 -11.18
CA PRO A 60 28.81 8.59 -11.84
C PRO A 60 29.66 9.61 -11.07
N LEU A 61 29.03 10.55 -10.36
CA LEU A 61 29.74 11.53 -9.52
C LEU A 61 30.25 10.88 -8.23
N LEU A 62 29.44 10.01 -7.62
CA LEU A 62 29.83 9.27 -6.43
C LEU A 62 31.05 8.38 -6.68
N GLN A 63 31.14 7.77 -7.87
CA GLN A 63 32.28 6.94 -8.28
C GLN A 63 33.61 7.72 -8.36
N GLN A 64 33.58 9.05 -8.46
CA GLN A 64 34.78 9.89 -8.46
C GLN A 64 35.30 10.21 -7.06
N SER A 65 34.52 9.91 -6.02
CA SER A 65 34.91 10.18 -4.63
C SER A 65 35.62 8.98 -4.01
N ASN A 66 36.74 9.22 -3.33
CA ASN A 66 37.49 8.21 -2.60
C ASN A 66 36.75 7.66 -1.37
N SER A 67 35.61 8.26 -0.98
CA SER A 67 34.84 7.87 0.20
C SER A 67 33.33 8.16 0.04
N ALA A 68 32.77 7.91 -1.14
CA ALA A 68 31.33 8.03 -1.35
C ALA A 68 30.53 7.14 -0.41
N ARG A 69 29.38 7.64 0.07
CA ARG A 69 28.41 6.88 0.86
C ARG A 69 27.01 7.16 0.33
N ILE A 70 26.21 6.10 0.21
CA ILE A 70 24.77 6.16 -0.06
C ILE A 70 24.08 5.66 1.20
N VAL A 71 23.17 6.46 1.75
CA VAL A 71 22.39 6.11 2.93
C VAL A 71 20.92 6.17 2.56
N ASN A 72 20.28 5.01 2.44
CA ASN A 72 18.84 4.90 2.23
C ASN A 72 18.13 4.89 3.58
N ILE A 73 17.27 5.88 3.82
CA ILE A 73 16.47 5.98 5.04
C ILE A 73 15.21 5.13 4.84
N SER A 74 15.06 4.09 5.67
CA SER A 74 13.93 3.18 5.64
C SER A 74 13.15 3.19 6.97
N SER A 75 12.17 2.29 7.10
CA SER A 75 11.31 2.14 8.27
C SER A 75 11.37 0.72 8.82
N THR A 76 11.06 0.56 10.12
CA THR A 76 10.87 -0.76 10.74
C THR A 76 9.78 -1.56 10.01
N TYR A 77 8.79 -0.88 9.43
CA TYR A 77 7.73 -1.52 8.63
C TYR A 77 8.19 -2.03 7.26
N GLY A 78 9.44 -1.75 6.84
CA GLY A 78 10.03 -2.35 5.64
C GLY A 78 10.58 -3.77 5.85
N GLN A 79 10.48 -4.32 7.08
CA GLN A 79 10.89 -5.69 7.36
C GLN A 79 9.93 -6.70 6.71
N LEU A 80 10.47 -7.75 6.10
CA LEU A 80 9.68 -8.79 5.41
C LEU A 80 8.59 -9.43 6.26
N LYS A 81 8.77 -9.49 7.59
CA LYS A 81 7.75 -10.02 8.52
C LYS A 81 6.42 -9.24 8.51
N TYR A 82 6.40 -8.03 7.96
CA TYR A 82 5.20 -7.21 7.79
C TYR A 82 4.58 -7.33 6.39
N ILE A 83 5.17 -8.11 5.49
CA ILE A 83 4.63 -8.37 4.15
C ILE A 83 3.84 -9.67 4.20
N SER A 84 2.52 -9.57 4.16
CA SER A 84 1.60 -10.73 4.16
C SER A 84 1.44 -11.39 2.80
N ASN A 85 1.75 -10.68 1.70
CA ASN A 85 1.72 -11.25 0.36
C ASN A 85 2.84 -12.27 0.19
N GLU A 86 2.49 -13.56 0.13
CA GLU A 86 3.46 -14.66 0.09
C GLU A 86 4.38 -14.60 -1.14
N LYS A 87 3.85 -14.16 -2.30
CA LYS A 87 4.67 -14.05 -3.52
C LYS A 87 5.68 -12.93 -3.40
N ALA A 88 5.27 -11.76 -2.91
CA ALA A 88 6.17 -10.65 -2.63
C ALA A 88 7.20 -11.03 -1.56
N PHE A 89 6.78 -11.72 -0.50
CA PHE A 89 7.68 -12.22 0.55
C PHE A 89 8.75 -13.16 -0.02
N GLN A 90 8.36 -14.11 -0.88
CA GLN A 90 9.31 -15.03 -1.52
C GLN A 90 10.27 -14.29 -2.46
N LYS A 91 9.76 -13.42 -3.34
CA LYS A 91 10.60 -12.64 -4.27
C LYS A 91 11.60 -11.74 -3.54
N LEU A 92 11.16 -11.04 -2.49
CA LEU A 92 12.01 -10.11 -1.74
C LEU A 92 12.92 -10.80 -0.71
N GLY A 93 12.57 -12.02 -0.29
CA GLY A 93 13.34 -12.82 0.66
C GLY A 93 14.46 -13.66 0.04
N ASP A 94 14.41 -13.87 -1.28
CA ASP A 94 15.48 -14.54 -2.03
C ASP A 94 16.66 -13.59 -2.26
N VAL A 95 17.56 -13.50 -1.27
CA VAL A 95 18.71 -12.60 -1.31
C VAL A 95 19.65 -12.91 -2.49
N ASP A 96 19.82 -14.19 -2.84
CA ASP A 96 20.74 -14.62 -3.88
C ASP A 96 20.17 -14.35 -5.29
N GLY A 97 18.84 -14.41 -5.44
CA GLY A 97 18.12 -14.14 -6.69
C GLY A 97 17.65 -12.69 -6.87
N LEU A 98 17.83 -11.82 -5.88
CA LEU A 98 17.26 -10.47 -5.88
C LEU A 98 17.88 -9.57 -6.95
N THR A 99 17.06 -9.09 -7.87
CA THR A 99 17.44 -8.09 -8.88
C THR A 99 16.55 -6.86 -8.79
N GLU A 100 16.99 -5.76 -9.40
CA GLU A 100 16.17 -4.57 -9.51
C GLU A 100 14.83 -4.85 -10.20
N ASP A 101 14.82 -5.68 -11.24
CA ASP A 101 13.61 -6.06 -11.97
C ASP A 101 12.64 -6.84 -11.08
N THR A 102 13.14 -7.75 -10.24
CA THR A 102 12.27 -8.49 -9.31
C THR A 102 11.60 -7.57 -8.26
N VAL A 103 12.29 -6.52 -7.81
CA VAL A 103 11.70 -5.54 -6.90
C VAL A 103 10.71 -4.63 -7.64
N ASP A 104 11.04 -4.21 -8.87
CA ASP A 104 10.13 -3.44 -9.73
C ASP A 104 8.84 -4.22 -10.01
N GLU A 105 8.92 -5.54 -10.26
CA GLU A 105 7.74 -6.39 -10.41
C GLU A 105 6.84 -6.37 -9.18
N VAL A 106 7.40 -6.58 -7.98
CA VAL A 106 6.63 -6.57 -6.72
C VAL A 106 5.96 -5.22 -6.49
N VAL A 107 6.67 -4.12 -6.73
CA VAL A 107 6.14 -2.76 -6.57
C VAL A 107 4.99 -2.49 -7.55
N ASN A 108 5.15 -2.90 -8.81
CA ASN A 108 4.13 -2.71 -9.85
C ASN A 108 2.90 -3.61 -9.62
N GLU A 109 3.09 -4.84 -9.15
CA GLU A 109 2.00 -5.74 -8.74
C GLU A 109 1.18 -5.12 -7.60
N PHE A 110 1.84 -4.55 -6.59
CA PHE A 110 1.16 -3.87 -5.48
C PHE A 110 0.38 -2.62 -5.94
N LEU A 111 0.94 -1.84 -6.86
CA LEU A 111 0.26 -0.68 -7.45
C LEU A 111 -1.00 -1.08 -8.23
N GLU A 112 -0.93 -2.18 -8.99
CA GLU A 112 -2.07 -2.74 -9.70
C GLU A 112 -3.14 -3.28 -8.75
N ASP A 113 -2.74 -3.86 -7.63
CA ASP A 113 -3.66 -4.30 -6.59
C ASP A 113 -4.34 -3.11 -5.89
N ALA A 114 -3.63 -2.00 -5.68
CA ALA A 114 -4.22 -0.74 -5.21
C ALA A 114 -5.31 -0.23 -6.15
N LYS A 115 -5.00 -0.22 -7.45
CA LYS A 115 -5.92 0.24 -8.51
C LYS A 115 -7.18 -0.61 -8.60
N LYS A 116 -7.07 -1.91 -8.29
CA LYS A 116 -8.18 -2.88 -8.30
C LYS A 116 -8.89 -2.99 -6.95
N ASN A 117 -8.49 -2.22 -5.94
CA ASN A 117 -8.96 -2.31 -4.56
C ASN A 117 -8.77 -3.72 -3.96
N GLN A 118 -7.58 -4.31 -4.14
CA GLN A 118 -7.23 -5.67 -3.73
C GLN A 118 -6.09 -5.75 -2.71
N ILE A 119 -5.59 -4.60 -2.20
CA ILE A 119 -4.51 -4.59 -1.21
C ILE A 119 -4.87 -5.40 0.04
N GLU A 120 -6.03 -5.14 0.65
CA GLU A 120 -6.42 -5.85 1.88
C GLU A 120 -6.61 -7.35 1.69
N SER A 121 -7.05 -7.78 0.50
CA SER A 121 -7.33 -9.19 0.22
C SER A 121 -6.10 -9.98 -0.20
N LYS A 122 -5.10 -9.33 -0.79
CA LYS A 122 -3.85 -9.97 -1.25
C LYS A 122 -2.67 -9.78 -0.30
N GLY A 123 -2.78 -8.86 0.66
CA GLY A 123 -1.67 -8.44 1.50
C GLY A 123 -0.92 -7.29 0.86
#